data_AF-A0AAN7HXX2-F1
#
_entry.id   AF-A0AAN7HXX2-F1
#
_cell.length_a   1.000
_cell.length_b   1.000
_cell.length_c   1.000
_cell.angle_alpha   90.00
_cell.angle_beta   90.00
_cell.angle_gamma   90.00
#
_symmetry.space_group_name_H-M   'P 1'
#
loop_
_entity.id
_entity.type
_entity.pdbx_description
1 polymer ?
#
loop_
_entity_poly.entity_id
_entity_poly.type
_entity_poly.pdbx_seq_one_letter_code
_entity_poly.pdbx_strand_id
1 'polypeptide(L)'
;MVSLKSIIVLSVSVASVLAANVANIASCPALKPRATPAKDVTDLRIDDFKIVGALGDSIMAGFAMMGIDYEGAGILNLSLVSEYRGNSYAIGGDTGAVTLSNFIKNYQPNVKGASILSHVVSYCSGDTCGFPETLYRPLRDNLNAGQSGAVAMNLDYELDYLIPRMKSYILSTSYKNDWKLITIQIGSNDQCASCDSSIKDHVTATAYGQYVEAAIKRIQAEIPKTVVNLLGTFKVSGVFPLSAGQAYCVPNGILENKKECSCSSSAENLTKMDALSDGKPVDMNFIR
;
A
#
# COMPACT_ATOMS: atom_id res chain seq x y z
N MET A 1 0.92 -1.41 76.71
CA MET A 1 0.62 -1.90 75.35
C MET A 1 0.36 -0.70 74.45
N VAL A 2 1.36 -0.25 73.70
CA VAL A 2 1.22 0.83 72.72
C VAL A 2 1.13 0.15 71.35
N SER A 3 -0.02 0.27 70.69
CA SER A 3 -0.27 -0.32 69.37
C SER A 3 0.35 0.57 68.30
N LEU A 4 1.43 0.08 67.68
CA LEU A 4 2.02 0.68 66.48
C LEU A 4 1.18 0.21 65.27
N LYS A 5 0.38 1.10 64.70
CA LYS A 5 -0.28 0.84 63.40
C LYS A 5 0.68 1.23 62.29
N SER A 6 1.29 0.23 61.65
CA SER A 6 2.06 0.41 60.41
C SER A 6 1.10 0.80 59.28
N ILE A 7 1.27 2.02 58.76
CA ILE A 7 0.61 2.47 57.53
C ILE A 7 1.50 2.07 56.37
N ILE A 8 1.07 1.08 55.59
CA ILE A 8 1.69 0.71 54.33
C ILE A 8 1.22 1.72 53.28
N VAL A 9 2.13 2.59 52.83
CA VAL A 9 1.88 3.47 51.68
C VAL A 9 2.16 2.67 50.42
N LEU A 10 1.10 2.23 49.73
CA LEU A 10 1.23 1.70 48.36
C LEU A 10 1.62 2.86 47.45
N SER A 11 2.86 2.85 46.95
CA SER A 11 3.30 3.74 45.88
C SER A 11 2.67 3.28 44.56
N VAL A 12 1.58 3.94 44.18
CA VAL A 12 1.03 3.82 42.83
C VAL A 12 2.01 4.51 41.89
N SER A 13 2.81 3.72 41.17
CA SER A 13 3.64 4.21 40.08
C SER A 13 2.72 4.58 38.93
N VAL A 14 2.36 5.86 38.85
CA VAL A 14 1.68 6.42 37.68
C VAL A 14 2.70 6.41 36.55
N ALA A 15 2.60 5.43 35.65
CA ALA A 15 3.32 5.46 34.39
C ALA A 15 2.79 6.64 33.57
N SER A 16 3.45 7.80 33.68
CA SER A 16 3.18 8.94 32.82
C SER A 16 3.53 8.56 31.39
N VAL A 17 2.50 8.35 30.56
CA VAL A 17 2.67 8.23 29.12
C VAL A 17 3.06 9.61 28.61
N LEU A 18 4.36 9.83 28.41
CA LEU A 18 4.88 11.01 27.72
C LEU A 18 4.54 10.89 26.24
N ALA A 19 3.44 11.51 25.84
CA ALA A 19 3.16 11.74 24.42
C ALA A 19 4.07 12.87 23.94
N ALA A 20 5.09 12.53 23.17
CA ALA A 20 5.95 13.50 22.50
C ALA A 20 5.45 13.72 21.07
N ASN A 21 5.02 14.94 20.77
CA ASN A 21 4.74 15.35 19.39
C ASN A 21 6.06 15.78 18.75
N VAL A 22 6.44 15.11 17.66
CA VAL A 22 7.64 15.45 16.91
C VAL A 22 7.31 15.67 15.44
N ALA A 23 8.02 16.59 14.80
CA ALA A 23 7.83 16.89 13.38
C ALA A 23 8.59 15.93 12.45
N ASN A 24 9.55 15.16 12.98
CA ASN A 24 10.38 14.24 12.21
C ASN A 24 10.54 12.91 12.96
N ILE A 25 10.47 11.79 12.23
CA ILE A 25 10.61 10.44 12.80
C ILE A 25 11.97 10.23 13.49
N ALA A 26 13.04 10.89 13.03
CA ALA A 26 14.36 10.83 13.65
C ALA A 26 14.40 11.45 15.06
N SER A 27 13.41 12.27 15.40
CA SER A 27 13.24 12.84 16.74
C SER A 27 12.40 11.94 17.65
N CYS A 28 11.81 10.85 17.14
CA CYS A 28 11.13 9.88 17.99
C CYS A 28 12.14 9.12 18.86
N PRO A 29 11.79 8.78 20.11
CA PRO A 29 12.65 7.97 20.97
C PRO A 29 12.98 6.62 20.33
N ALA A 30 14.23 6.17 20.50
CA ALA A 30 14.63 4.82 20.09
C ALA A 30 13.85 3.76 20.88
N LEU A 31 13.51 2.66 20.20
CA LEU A 31 12.90 1.51 20.87
C LEU A 31 13.94 0.77 21.70
N LYS A 32 13.53 0.28 22.87
CA LYS A 32 14.37 -0.62 23.66
C LYS A 32 14.69 -1.86 22.81
N PRO A 33 15.97 -2.26 22.67
CA PRO A 33 16.35 -3.45 21.91
C PRO A 33 15.62 -4.70 22.38
N ARG A 34 15.24 -5.57 21.45
CA ARG A 34 14.63 -6.86 21.80
C ARG A 34 15.69 -7.80 22.39
N ALA A 35 15.35 -8.44 23.52
CA ALA A 35 16.14 -9.54 24.06
C ALA A 35 15.90 -10.86 23.31
N THR A 36 14.67 -11.05 22.81
CA THR A 36 14.24 -12.22 22.04
C THR A 36 13.38 -11.79 20.85
N PRO A 37 13.36 -12.55 19.74
CA PRO A 37 12.46 -12.28 18.62
C PRO A 37 10.98 -12.24 19.05
N ALA A 38 10.15 -11.53 18.27
CA ALA A 38 8.70 -11.53 18.48
C ALA A 38 8.12 -12.95 18.46
N LYS A 39 7.32 -13.26 19.48
CA LYS A 39 6.72 -14.59 19.65
C LYS A 39 5.69 -14.88 18.56
N ASP A 40 4.75 -13.96 18.38
CA ASP A 40 3.63 -14.04 17.46
C ASP A 40 3.15 -12.62 17.12
N VAL A 41 2.05 -12.51 16.37
CA VAL A 41 1.52 -11.22 15.89
C VAL A 41 1.15 -10.25 17.02
N THR A 42 0.85 -10.74 18.22
CA THR A 42 0.44 -9.90 19.37
C THR A 42 1.62 -9.24 20.07
N ASP A 43 2.85 -9.65 19.75
CA ASP A 43 4.10 -9.16 20.31
C ASP A 43 4.95 -8.41 19.26
N LEU A 44 4.38 -8.14 18.08
CA LEU A 44 5.09 -7.42 17.02
C LEU A 44 5.26 -5.94 17.34
N ARG A 45 6.47 -5.45 17.05
CA ARG A 45 6.80 -4.03 17.03
C ARG A 45 7.28 -3.65 15.62
N ILE A 46 7.32 -2.35 15.37
CA ILE A 46 7.76 -1.82 14.07
C ILE A 46 9.20 -2.24 13.71
N ASP A 47 10.07 -2.47 14.70
CA ASP A 47 11.45 -2.92 14.49
C ASP A 47 11.60 -4.43 14.20
N ASP A 48 10.52 -5.21 14.29
CA ASP A 48 10.54 -6.66 14.00
C ASP A 48 10.46 -6.96 12.50
N PHE A 49 9.88 -6.06 11.71
CA PHE A 49 9.72 -6.25 10.27
C PHE A 49 11.06 -6.12 9.54
N LYS A 50 11.54 -7.21 8.96
CA LYS A 50 12.80 -7.24 8.19
C LYS A 50 12.58 -6.98 6.71
N ILE A 51 11.35 -7.15 6.24
CA ILE A 51 10.98 -6.98 4.84
C ILE A 51 9.66 -6.24 4.76
N VAL A 52 9.59 -5.29 3.84
CA VAL A 52 8.34 -4.68 3.39
C VAL A 52 8.07 -5.08 1.94
N GLY A 53 6.80 -5.34 1.63
CA GLY A 53 6.31 -5.60 0.29
C GLY A 53 5.01 -4.83 0.04
N ALA A 54 4.65 -4.64 -1.22
CA ALA A 54 3.40 -3.99 -1.55
C ALA A 54 2.77 -4.54 -2.82
N LEU A 55 1.43 -4.55 -2.84
CA LEU A 55 0.56 -4.93 -3.95
C LEU A 55 -0.46 -3.80 -4.14
N GLY A 56 -0.90 -3.55 -5.37
CA GLY A 56 -1.93 -2.55 -5.61
C GLY A 56 -1.92 -1.89 -6.97
N ASP A 57 -2.75 -0.86 -7.11
CA ASP A 57 -2.87 -0.12 -8.37
C ASP A 57 -1.84 1.01 -8.53
N SER A 58 -2.14 1.93 -9.46
CA SER A 58 -1.38 3.16 -9.72
C SER A 58 -1.06 4.00 -8.46
N ILE A 59 -1.92 3.97 -7.44
CA ILE A 59 -1.69 4.66 -6.16
C ILE A 59 -0.51 4.03 -5.43
N MET A 60 -0.47 2.69 -5.38
CA MET A 60 0.63 1.95 -4.77
C MET A 60 1.92 2.10 -5.60
N ALA A 61 1.81 2.20 -6.92
CA ALA A 61 2.93 2.46 -7.81
C ALA A 61 3.52 3.87 -7.67
N GLY A 62 2.77 4.82 -7.09
CA GLY A 62 3.17 6.22 -7.01
C GLY A 62 3.06 6.94 -8.36
N PHE A 63 2.10 6.55 -9.19
CA PHE A 63 1.86 7.16 -10.49
C PHE A 63 1.51 8.65 -10.35
N ALA A 64 2.25 9.50 -11.05
CA ALA A 64 2.10 10.96 -11.09
C ALA A 64 2.06 11.68 -9.71
N MET A 65 2.48 11.01 -8.63
CA MET A 65 2.24 11.51 -7.26
C MET A 65 3.05 12.75 -6.88
N MET A 66 4.15 13.03 -7.58
CA MET A 66 4.94 14.26 -7.39
C MET A 66 4.34 15.47 -8.12
N GLY A 67 3.16 15.31 -8.70
CA GLY A 67 2.51 16.32 -9.50
C GLY A 67 3.09 16.39 -10.90
N ILE A 68 2.55 17.35 -11.64
CA ILE A 68 2.85 17.57 -13.04
C ILE A 68 3.72 18.81 -13.13
N ASP A 69 4.92 18.65 -13.68
CA ASP A 69 5.79 19.79 -13.95
C ASP A 69 5.34 20.49 -15.24
N TYR A 70 4.43 21.46 -15.13
CA TYR A 70 3.93 22.22 -16.28
C TYR A 70 4.97 23.14 -16.93
N GLU A 71 6.10 23.40 -16.26
CA GLU A 71 7.22 24.19 -16.81
C GLU A 71 8.32 23.32 -17.45
N GLY A 72 8.22 22.00 -17.32
CA GLY A 72 9.09 21.03 -17.96
C GLY A 72 8.96 20.99 -19.49
N ALA A 73 9.86 20.24 -20.15
CA ALA A 73 10.13 20.25 -21.60
C ALA A 73 9.00 19.71 -22.53
N GLY A 74 7.77 20.22 -22.40
CA GLY A 74 6.65 19.96 -23.31
C GLY A 74 6.34 18.47 -23.49
N ILE A 75 6.28 18.00 -24.74
CA ILE A 75 6.01 16.59 -25.16
C ILE A 75 6.93 15.51 -24.55
N LEU A 76 8.04 15.88 -23.89
CA LEU A 76 8.93 14.96 -23.16
C LEU A 76 8.71 15.00 -21.64
N ASN A 77 7.60 15.58 -21.18
CA ASN A 77 7.28 15.64 -19.76
C ASN A 77 6.91 14.26 -19.20
N LEU A 78 7.94 13.46 -18.91
CA LEU A 78 7.79 12.11 -18.35
C LEU A 78 7.13 12.13 -16.97
N SER A 79 7.02 13.27 -16.28
CA SER A 79 6.30 13.36 -15.00
C SER A 79 4.84 12.90 -15.13
N LEU A 80 4.24 13.07 -16.31
CA LEU A 80 2.87 12.66 -16.66
C LEU A 80 2.67 11.15 -16.74
N VAL A 81 3.76 10.41 -16.94
CA VAL A 81 3.76 8.97 -17.15
C VAL A 81 4.76 8.30 -16.22
N SER A 82 5.11 8.94 -15.11
CA SER A 82 6.10 8.43 -14.14
C SER A 82 5.44 7.83 -12.92
N GLU A 83 5.91 6.65 -12.54
CA GLU A 83 5.66 6.02 -11.25
C GLU A 83 6.81 6.36 -10.31
N TYR A 84 6.55 7.20 -9.32
CA TYR A 84 7.53 7.60 -8.29
C TYR A 84 7.59 6.55 -7.18
N ARG A 85 8.06 5.35 -7.57
CA ARG A 85 8.16 4.17 -6.70
C ARG A 85 8.86 4.47 -5.38
N GLY A 86 9.92 5.27 -5.40
CA GLY A 86 10.69 5.68 -4.23
C GLY A 86 9.94 6.57 -3.22
N ASN A 87 8.82 7.16 -3.63
CA ASN A 87 7.97 8.02 -2.81
C ASN A 87 6.62 7.38 -2.44
N SER A 88 6.31 6.18 -2.96
CA SER A 88 5.06 5.46 -2.65
C SER A 88 4.85 5.34 -1.14
N TYR A 89 3.67 5.73 -0.65
CA TYR A 89 3.42 5.93 0.77
C TYR A 89 3.68 4.67 1.63
N ALA A 90 3.45 3.47 1.07
CA ALA A 90 3.61 2.22 1.81
C ALA A 90 5.04 1.66 1.79
N ILE A 91 5.77 1.85 0.69
CA ILE A 91 7.01 1.10 0.41
C ILE A 91 8.16 1.91 -0.19
N GLY A 92 7.98 3.20 -0.47
CA GLY A 92 9.05 4.05 -0.97
C GLY A 92 10.20 4.21 0.02
N GLY A 93 11.44 4.15 -0.47
CA GLY A 93 12.67 4.20 0.32
C GLY A 93 13.61 5.35 -0.05
N ASP A 94 13.16 6.30 -0.87
CA ASP A 94 13.97 7.46 -1.22
C ASP A 94 14.22 8.34 0.02
N THR A 95 15.38 9.00 0.03
CA THR A 95 15.79 9.82 1.18
C THR A 95 14.83 11.00 1.34
N GLY A 96 14.28 11.17 2.54
CA GLY A 96 13.31 12.24 2.84
C GLY A 96 11.86 11.91 2.47
N ALA A 97 11.60 10.78 1.82
CA ALA A 97 10.23 10.37 1.52
C ALA A 97 9.46 10.01 2.81
N VAL A 98 8.25 10.55 2.95
CA VAL A 98 7.36 10.31 4.11
C VAL A 98 6.56 9.04 3.85
N THR A 99 7.18 7.89 4.13
CA THR A 99 6.64 6.57 3.81
C THR A 99 6.70 5.64 5.01
N LEU A 100 5.80 4.65 5.03
CA LEU A 100 5.80 3.60 6.03
C LEU A 100 7.13 2.83 6.04
N SER A 101 7.75 2.59 4.88
CA SER A 101 9.05 1.93 4.80
C SER A 101 10.17 2.75 5.43
N ASN A 102 10.24 4.07 5.20
CA ASN A 102 11.24 4.91 5.85
C ASN A 102 10.99 5.05 7.36
N PHE A 103 9.73 5.05 7.80
CA PHE A 103 9.41 4.99 9.22
C PHE A 103 9.85 3.67 9.86
N ILE A 104 9.64 2.53 9.19
CA ILE A 104 10.16 1.23 9.64
C ILE A 104 11.69 1.26 9.67
N LYS A 105 12.34 1.78 8.62
CA LYS A 105 13.80 1.87 8.51
C LYS A 105 14.45 2.65 9.64
N ASN A 106 13.77 3.68 10.16
CA ASN A 106 14.23 4.42 11.35
C ASN A 106 14.43 3.50 12.57
N TYR A 107 13.56 2.51 12.75
CA TYR A 107 13.63 1.56 13.86
C TYR A 107 14.30 0.23 13.49
N GLN A 108 14.33 -0.12 12.21
CA GLN A 108 14.97 -1.30 11.64
C GLN A 108 15.88 -0.91 10.46
N PRO A 109 17.13 -0.48 10.72
CA PRO A 109 18.03 0.01 9.67
C PRO A 109 18.32 -0.98 8.54
N ASN A 110 18.17 -2.28 8.82
CA ASN A 110 18.45 -3.36 7.85
C ASN A 110 17.21 -3.83 7.07
N VAL A 111 16.05 -3.19 7.24
CA VAL A 111 14.82 -3.54 6.49
C VAL A 111 15.08 -3.51 4.98
N LYS A 112 14.53 -4.51 4.27
CA LYS A 112 14.67 -4.67 2.81
C LYS A 112 13.31 -4.53 2.12
N GLY A 113 13.36 -4.34 0.80
CA GLY A 113 12.19 -4.34 -0.07
C GLY A 113 11.69 -2.97 -0.51
N ALA A 114 12.14 -1.91 0.15
CA ALA A 114 11.75 -0.54 -0.18
C ALA A 114 12.07 -0.21 -1.64
N SER A 115 11.11 0.34 -2.37
CA SER A 115 11.30 0.81 -3.74
C SER A 115 12.08 2.13 -3.78
N ILE A 116 12.73 2.44 -4.91
CA ILE A 116 13.56 3.64 -5.06
C ILE A 116 13.35 4.30 -6.42
N LEU A 117 13.60 5.61 -6.48
CA LEU A 117 13.52 6.42 -7.70
C LEU A 117 12.14 6.36 -8.37
N SER A 118 12.07 6.87 -9.60
CA SER A 118 10.89 6.75 -10.46
C SER A 118 11.22 5.99 -11.75
N HIS A 119 10.21 5.53 -12.48
CA HIS A 119 10.37 5.09 -13.85
C HIS A 119 9.09 5.34 -14.66
N VAL A 120 9.17 5.19 -15.98
CA VAL A 120 7.98 5.27 -16.84
C VAL A 120 7.01 4.16 -16.46
N VAL A 121 5.73 4.51 -16.44
CA VAL A 121 4.60 3.68 -16.06
C VAL A 121 4.66 2.28 -16.65
N SER A 122 4.31 1.30 -15.83
CA SER A 122 4.01 -0.06 -16.24
C SER A 122 2.50 -0.24 -16.09
N TYR A 123 1.83 -0.72 -17.14
CA TYR A 123 0.38 -0.81 -17.20
C TYR A 123 -0.07 -2.27 -17.24
N CYS A 124 -1.04 -2.64 -16.41
CA CYS A 124 -1.65 -3.96 -16.39
C CYS A 124 -3.09 -3.81 -15.90
N SER A 125 -4.06 -4.24 -16.71
CA SER A 125 -5.47 -4.21 -16.34
C SER A 125 -6.22 -5.41 -16.93
N GLY A 126 -6.90 -6.18 -16.09
CA GLY A 126 -7.56 -7.41 -16.54
C GLY A 126 -6.56 -8.36 -17.20
N ASP A 127 -6.84 -8.81 -18.43
CA ASP A 127 -5.97 -9.75 -19.15
C ASP A 127 -4.77 -9.08 -19.86
N THR A 128 -4.61 -7.76 -19.76
CA THR A 128 -3.59 -7.01 -20.52
C THR A 128 -2.21 -6.96 -19.86
N CYS A 129 -1.90 -7.88 -18.95
CA CYS A 129 -0.66 -7.86 -18.16
C CYS A 129 0.55 -8.51 -18.86
N GLY A 130 0.60 -8.39 -20.20
CA GLY A 130 1.64 -8.93 -21.08
C GLY A 130 2.78 -7.95 -21.35
N PHE A 131 3.76 -8.41 -22.13
CA PHE A 131 4.75 -7.53 -22.76
C PHE A 131 4.18 -6.99 -24.07
N PRO A 132 4.36 -5.68 -24.39
CA PRO A 132 5.20 -4.69 -23.71
C PRO A 132 4.52 -3.85 -22.62
N GLU A 133 3.25 -4.08 -22.32
CA GLU A 133 2.40 -3.24 -21.46
C GLU A 133 2.88 -3.23 -20.01
N THR A 134 3.24 -4.41 -19.51
CA THR A 134 3.73 -4.60 -18.14
C THR A 134 5.20 -4.95 -18.17
N LEU A 135 6.00 -4.17 -17.46
CA LEU A 135 7.41 -4.46 -17.29
C LEU A 135 7.88 -3.97 -15.93
N TYR A 136 7.98 -4.90 -14.98
CA TYR A 136 8.66 -4.61 -13.71
C TYR A 136 10.10 -4.14 -13.97
N ARG A 137 10.58 -3.20 -13.16
CA ARG A 137 11.97 -2.73 -13.07
C ARG A 137 12.54 -3.16 -11.72
N PRO A 138 13.03 -4.40 -11.56
CA PRO A 138 13.35 -4.97 -10.25
C PRO A 138 14.34 -4.17 -9.40
N LEU A 139 15.21 -3.36 -10.03
CA LEU A 139 16.19 -2.50 -9.37
C LEU A 139 15.58 -1.20 -8.79
N ARG A 140 14.40 -0.80 -9.25
CA ARG A 140 13.65 0.38 -8.78
C ARG A 140 12.44 -0.04 -7.96
N ASP A 141 11.67 -0.99 -8.48
CA ASP A 141 10.44 -1.51 -7.89
C ASP A 141 10.73 -2.27 -6.60
N ASN A 142 11.86 -2.98 -6.57
CA ASN A 142 12.24 -3.85 -5.46
C ASN A 142 11.11 -4.81 -5.06
N LEU A 143 10.37 -4.57 -3.97
CA LEU A 143 9.20 -5.36 -3.55
C LEU A 143 7.86 -4.60 -3.64
N ASN A 144 7.84 -3.49 -4.37
CA ASN A 144 6.61 -2.86 -4.83
C ASN A 144 6.15 -3.54 -6.12
N ALA A 145 5.13 -4.38 -6.00
CA ALA A 145 4.57 -5.11 -7.13
C ALA A 145 3.33 -4.41 -7.73
N GLY A 146 2.95 -3.23 -7.23
CA GLY A 146 1.75 -2.56 -7.73
C GLY A 146 1.88 -2.14 -9.19
N GLN A 147 0.78 -2.17 -9.93
CA GLN A 147 0.75 -1.86 -11.36
C GLN A 147 -0.32 -0.81 -11.68
N SER A 148 0.02 0.16 -12.52
CA SER A 148 -0.98 1.13 -12.96
C SER A 148 -2.06 0.44 -13.81
N GLY A 149 -3.33 0.77 -13.55
CA GLY A 149 -4.49 0.11 -14.18
C GLY A 149 -4.96 -1.18 -13.53
N ALA A 150 -4.22 -1.72 -12.54
CA ALA A 150 -4.54 -3.01 -11.93
C ALA A 150 -5.90 -2.97 -11.22
N VAL A 151 -6.71 -3.98 -11.48
CA VAL A 151 -7.92 -4.30 -10.70
C VAL A 151 -7.64 -5.48 -9.76
N ALA A 152 -8.55 -5.82 -8.85
CA ALA A 152 -8.30 -6.88 -7.87
C ALA A 152 -7.92 -8.24 -8.48
N MET A 153 -8.43 -8.56 -9.69
CA MET A 153 -8.07 -9.80 -10.38
C MET A 153 -6.58 -9.90 -10.73
N ASN A 154 -5.87 -8.78 -10.79
CA ASN A 154 -4.44 -8.73 -11.13
C ASN A 154 -3.52 -9.02 -9.93
N LEU A 155 -4.03 -9.12 -8.70
CA LEU A 155 -3.20 -9.38 -7.51
C LEU A 155 -2.38 -10.68 -7.62
N ASP A 156 -2.90 -11.71 -8.29
CA ASP A 156 -2.18 -12.97 -8.46
C ASP A 156 -0.96 -12.80 -9.40
N TYR A 157 -1.10 -11.98 -10.44
CA TYR A 157 0.01 -11.59 -11.31
C TYR A 157 1.07 -10.77 -10.55
N GLU A 158 0.64 -9.86 -9.66
CA GLU A 158 1.58 -9.13 -8.81
C GLU A 158 2.34 -10.04 -7.84
N LEU A 159 1.67 -11.10 -7.35
CA LEU A 159 2.30 -12.12 -6.50
C LEU A 159 3.31 -12.99 -7.25
N ASP A 160 3.09 -13.26 -8.54
CA ASP A 160 4.06 -13.93 -9.41
C ASP A 160 5.38 -13.16 -9.53
N TYR A 161 5.34 -11.83 -9.41
CA TYR A 161 6.54 -11.02 -9.29
C TYR A 161 7.06 -10.96 -7.85
N LEU A 162 6.20 -10.64 -6.88
CA LEU A 162 6.60 -10.34 -5.50
C LEU A 162 7.28 -11.53 -4.82
N ILE A 163 6.72 -12.74 -4.93
CA ILE A 163 7.19 -13.93 -4.21
C ILE A 163 8.62 -14.33 -4.61
N PRO A 164 8.94 -14.59 -5.90
CA PRO A 164 10.31 -14.92 -6.29
C PRO A 164 11.26 -13.76 -6.04
N ARG A 165 10.81 -12.52 -6.23
CA ARG A 165 11.63 -11.34 -5.95
C ARG A 165 11.97 -11.23 -4.46
N MET A 166 11.02 -11.47 -3.56
CA MET A 166 11.26 -11.49 -2.12
C MET A 166 12.25 -12.59 -1.72
N LYS A 167 12.10 -13.79 -2.28
CA LYS A 167 13.05 -14.90 -2.08
C LYS A 167 14.48 -14.54 -2.53
N SER A 168 14.65 -13.64 -3.50
CA SER A 168 15.97 -13.16 -3.93
C SER A 168 16.67 -12.22 -2.95
N TYR A 169 15.92 -11.56 -2.04
CA TYR A 169 16.50 -10.61 -1.06
C TYR A 169 17.06 -11.27 0.19
N ILE A 170 16.66 -12.50 0.49
CA ILE A 170 16.86 -13.08 1.81
C ILE A 170 17.16 -14.57 1.72
N LEU A 171 18.07 -15.01 2.59
CA LEU A 171 18.40 -16.42 2.75
C LEU A 171 17.17 -17.24 3.13
N SER A 172 17.08 -18.49 2.68
CA SER A 172 15.90 -19.34 2.89
C SER A 172 15.50 -19.51 4.36
N THR A 173 16.44 -19.47 5.29
CA THR A 173 16.17 -19.50 6.74
C THR A 173 15.49 -18.21 7.23
N SER A 174 16.01 -17.05 6.82
CA SER A 174 15.39 -15.73 7.05
C SER A 174 14.01 -15.62 6.38
N TYR A 175 13.84 -16.19 5.19
CA TYR A 175 12.54 -16.24 4.52
C TYR A 175 11.46 -16.89 5.37
N LYS A 176 11.78 -17.97 6.08
CA LYS A 176 10.82 -18.67 6.95
C LYS A 176 10.59 -17.97 8.29
N ASN A 177 11.61 -17.31 8.83
CA ASN A 177 11.65 -16.93 10.25
C ASN A 177 11.49 -15.44 10.52
N ASP A 178 11.84 -14.58 9.58
CA ASP A 178 11.75 -13.13 9.76
C ASP A 178 10.33 -12.63 9.50
N TRP A 179 9.89 -11.61 10.22
CA TRP A 179 8.59 -11.00 10.00
C TRP A 179 8.60 -10.10 8.76
N LYS A 180 7.56 -10.23 7.92
CA LYS A 180 7.33 -9.36 6.76
C LYS A 180 6.04 -8.55 6.95
N LEU A 181 6.04 -7.36 6.39
CA LEU A 181 4.83 -6.54 6.26
C LEU A 181 4.51 -6.40 4.77
N ILE A 182 3.32 -6.82 4.35
CA ILE A 182 2.84 -6.61 2.99
C ILE A 182 1.65 -5.65 3.06
N THR A 183 1.72 -4.54 2.34
CA THR A 183 0.61 -3.59 2.25
C THR A 183 -0.13 -3.79 0.93
N ILE A 184 -1.46 -3.89 0.98
CA ILE A 184 -2.31 -4.05 -0.21
C ILE A 184 -3.25 -2.85 -0.29
N GLN A 185 -3.23 -2.14 -1.41
CA GLN A 185 -4.25 -1.12 -1.74
C GLN A 185 -4.68 -1.29 -3.19
N ILE A 186 -5.90 -1.76 -3.38
CA ILE A 186 -6.47 -2.10 -4.68
C ILE A 186 -7.98 -1.79 -4.66
N GLY A 187 -8.61 -1.65 -5.82
CA GLY A 187 -10.06 -1.43 -5.93
C GLY A 187 -10.49 -0.08 -6.50
N SER A 188 -9.56 0.86 -6.72
CA SER A 188 -9.89 2.14 -7.37
C SER A 188 -10.23 1.91 -8.85
N ASN A 189 -9.46 1.05 -9.52
CA ASN A 189 -9.74 0.68 -10.90
C ASN A 189 -10.96 -0.24 -11.03
N ASP A 190 -11.24 -1.11 -10.05
CA ASP A 190 -12.46 -1.92 -10.05
C ASP A 190 -13.70 -1.01 -10.05
N GLN A 191 -13.69 0.02 -9.21
CA GLN A 191 -14.69 1.08 -9.21
C GLN A 191 -14.80 1.76 -10.57
N CYS A 192 -13.67 2.22 -11.12
CA CYS A 192 -13.65 2.96 -12.38
C CYS A 192 -14.02 2.14 -13.61
N ALA A 193 -13.72 0.84 -13.62
CA ALA A 193 -14.02 -0.07 -14.70
C ALA A 193 -15.39 -0.77 -14.55
N SER A 194 -16.10 -0.56 -13.44
CA SER A 194 -17.44 -1.11 -13.23
C SER A 194 -18.49 -0.64 -14.25
N CYS A 195 -18.21 0.45 -14.96
CA CYS A 195 -19.03 0.95 -16.06
C CYS A 195 -18.59 0.43 -17.44
N ASP A 196 -17.51 -0.34 -17.50
CA ASP A 196 -17.04 -1.01 -18.72
C ASP A 196 -17.68 -2.40 -18.83
N SER A 197 -18.39 -2.62 -19.94
CA SER A 197 -19.02 -3.90 -20.25
C SER A 197 -18.02 -5.06 -20.47
N SER A 198 -16.76 -4.77 -20.80
CA SER A 198 -15.75 -5.77 -21.17
C SER A 198 -15.28 -6.62 -20.00
N ILE A 199 -15.27 -6.07 -18.78
CA ILE A 199 -14.79 -6.75 -17.56
C ILE A 199 -15.80 -6.75 -16.40
N LYS A 200 -17.06 -6.37 -16.66
CA LYS A 200 -18.12 -6.16 -15.66
C LYS A 200 -18.27 -7.30 -14.63
N ASP A 201 -18.02 -8.55 -15.04
CA ASP A 201 -18.19 -9.72 -14.18
C ASP A 201 -17.03 -9.88 -13.18
N HIS A 202 -15.86 -9.28 -13.48
CA HIS A 202 -14.66 -9.28 -12.65
C HIS A 202 -14.59 -8.10 -11.67
N VAL A 203 -15.36 -7.04 -11.90
CA VAL A 203 -15.34 -5.80 -11.10
C VAL A 203 -16.62 -5.61 -10.27
N THR A 204 -17.15 -6.71 -9.75
CA THR A 204 -18.25 -6.71 -8.76
C THR A 204 -17.71 -6.78 -7.33
N ALA A 205 -18.49 -6.37 -6.32
CA ALA A 205 -18.05 -6.43 -4.92
C ALA A 205 -17.70 -7.86 -4.48
N THR A 206 -18.46 -8.85 -4.97
CA THR A 206 -18.20 -10.27 -4.72
C THR A 206 -16.89 -10.71 -5.38
N ALA A 207 -16.69 -10.40 -6.67
CA ALA A 207 -15.47 -10.77 -7.39
C ALA A 207 -14.23 -10.12 -6.77
N TYR A 208 -14.31 -8.82 -6.43
CA TYR A 208 -13.28 -8.09 -5.70
C TYR A 208 -12.86 -8.83 -4.41
N GLY A 209 -13.83 -9.21 -3.58
CA GLY A 209 -13.56 -9.96 -2.35
C GLY A 209 -12.89 -11.30 -2.61
N GLN A 210 -13.36 -12.06 -3.62
CA GLN A 210 -12.79 -13.35 -3.99
C GLN A 210 -11.32 -13.21 -4.41
N TYR A 211 -10.97 -12.20 -5.20
CA TYR A 211 -9.60 -11.97 -5.64
C TYR A 211 -8.68 -11.52 -4.50
N VAL A 212 -9.14 -10.59 -3.65
CA VAL A 212 -8.37 -10.16 -2.47
C VAL A 212 -8.15 -11.34 -1.50
N GLU A 213 -9.18 -12.14 -1.26
CA GLU A 213 -9.09 -13.32 -0.41
C GLU A 213 -8.13 -14.37 -0.99
N ALA A 214 -8.18 -14.63 -2.30
CA ALA A 214 -7.26 -15.52 -2.98
C ALA A 214 -5.80 -15.06 -2.84
N ALA A 215 -5.54 -13.76 -3.04
CA ALA A 215 -4.21 -13.17 -2.86
C ALA A 215 -3.71 -13.32 -1.41
N ILE A 216 -4.56 -13.05 -0.42
CA ILE A 216 -4.21 -13.21 1.01
C ILE A 216 -3.92 -14.69 1.34
N LYS A 217 -4.73 -15.63 0.84
CA LYS A 217 -4.48 -17.07 1.02
C LYS A 217 -3.16 -17.50 0.39
N ARG A 218 -2.82 -16.98 -0.80
CA ARG A 218 -1.54 -17.24 -1.45
C ARG A 218 -0.37 -16.68 -0.64
N ILE A 219 -0.49 -15.45 -0.12
CA ILE A 219 0.51 -14.87 0.81
C ILE A 219 0.67 -15.76 2.04
N GLN A 220 -0.43 -16.21 2.66
CA GLN A 220 -0.40 -17.07 3.83
C GLN A 220 0.31 -18.41 3.54
N ALA A 221 0.07 -19.00 2.37
CA ALA A 221 0.67 -20.26 1.96
C ALA A 221 2.16 -20.14 1.59
N GLU A 222 2.56 -19.06 0.91
CA GLU A 222 3.88 -18.93 0.28
C GLU A 222 4.86 -17.98 0.99
N ILE A 223 4.36 -17.10 1.86
CA ILE A 223 5.14 -16.07 2.56
C ILE A 223 4.88 -16.17 4.08
N PRO A 224 5.55 -17.09 4.79
CA PRO A 224 5.34 -17.30 6.22
C PRO A 224 5.74 -16.07 7.04
N LYS A 225 5.12 -15.93 8.22
CA LYS A 225 5.32 -14.80 9.15
C LYS A 225 5.10 -13.44 8.49
N THR A 226 3.93 -13.28 7.91
CA THR A 226 3.53 -12.04 7.24
C THR A 226 2.37 -11.40 7.97
N VAL A 227 2.47 -10.10 8.21
CA VAL A 227 1.33 -9.24 8.51
C VAL A 227 0.89 -8.62 7.19
N VAL A 228 -0.39 -8.78 6.84
CA VAL A 228 -1.01 -8.10 5.71
C VAL A 228 -1.73 -6.86 6.22
N ASN A 229 -1.28 -5.69 5.78
CA ASN A 229 -1.98 -4.43 5.98
C ASN A 229 -2.88 -4.17 4.76
N LEU A 230 -4.14 -4.60 4.83
CA LEU A 230 -5.13 -4.39 3.77
C LEU A 230 -5.81 -3.03 3.96
N LEU A 231 -5.60 -2.12 3.01
CA LEU A 231 -6.32 -0.85 3.00
C LEU A 231 -7.70 -1.04 2.39
N GLY A 232 -8.71 -0.49 3.06
CA GLY A 232 -10.06 -0.41 2.50
C GLY A 232 -10.12 0.51 1.28
N THR A 233 -11.07 0.24 0.40
CA THR A 233 -11.38 1.15 -0.70
C THR A 233 -11.99 2.44 -0.17
N PHE A 234 -11.78 3.52 -0.90
CA PHE A 234 -12.51 4.78 -0.72
C PHE A 234 -13.37 5.03 -1.96
N LYS A 235 -14.42 5.84 -1.80
CA LYS A 235 -15.28 6.25 -2.92
C LYS A 235 -14.52 7.15 -3.86
N VAL A 236 -14.13 6.64 -5.03
CA VAL A 236 -13.38 7.41 -6.04
C VAL A 236 -14.18 8.63 -6.51
N SER A 237 -15.52 8.54 -6.48
CA SER A 237 -16.42 9.63 -6.85
C SER A 237 -16.17 10.91 -6.07
N GLY A 238 -15.74 10.80 -4.81
CA GLY A 238 -15.44 11.92 -3.92
C GLY A 238 -14.23 12.74 -4.37
N VAL A 239 -13.34 12.17 -5.17
CA VAL A 239 -12.16 12.89 -5.70
C VAL A 239 -12.58 13.97 -6.71
N PHE A 240 -13.62 13.72 -7.50
CA PHE A 240 -14.05 14.65 -8.55
C PHE A 240 -14.53 16.02 -8.02
N PRO A 241 -15.42 16.12 -7.01
CA PRO A 241 -15.79 17.40 -6.43
C PRO A 241 -14.66 18.04 -5.64
N LEU A 242 -13.76 17.25 -5.02
CA LEU A 242 -12.61 17.78 -4.27
C LEU A 242 -11.56 18.43 -5.17
N SER A 243 -11.36 17.89 -6.37
CA SER A 243 -10.43 18.41 -7.38
C SER A 243 -11.02 19.53 -8.24
N ALA A 244 -12.35 19.65 -8.31
CA ALA A 244 -13.02 20.64 -9.13
C ALA A 244 -12.59 22.07 -8.76
N GLY A 245 -12.08 22.82 -9.74
CA GLY A 245 -11.67 24.22 -9.57
C GLY A 245 -10.38 24.42 -8.77
N GLN A 246 -9.67 23.35 -8.41
CA GLN A 246 -8.39 23.46 -7.69
C GLN A 246 -7.26 23.79 -8.66
N ALA A 247 -6.55 24.89 -8.40
CA ALA A 247 -5.44 25.35 -9.25
C ALA A 247 -4.27 24.36 -9.34
N TYR A 248 -4.12 23.48 -8.35
CA TYR A 248 -3.08 22.45 -8.32
C TYR A 248 -3.50 21.11 -8.96
N CYS A 249 -4.77 20.97 -9.37
CA CYS A 249 -5.34 19.73 -9.91
C CYS A 249 -6.16 20.04 -11.16
N VAL A 250 -5.46 20.48 -12.22
CA VAL A 250 -6.09 20.92 -13.47
C VAL A 250 -5.95 19.81 -14.53
N PRO A 251 -7.06 19.39 -15.17
CA PRO A 251 -7.01 18.46 -16.29
C PRO A 251 -6.04 18.96 -17.37
N ASN A 252 -5.16 18.09 -17.84
CA ASN A 252 -4.06 18.47 -18.72
C ASN A 252 -4.12 17.81 -20.11
N GLY A 253 -5.26 17.21 -20.48
CA GLY A 253 -5.43 16.49 -21.74
C GLY A 253 -4.93 15.04 -21.74
N ILE A 254 -4.06 14.67 -20.80
CA ILE A 254 -3.44 13.33 -20.68
C ILE A 254 -4.07 12.59 -19.49
N LEU A 255 -4.04 13.19 -18.31
CA LEU A 255 -4.69 12.71 -17.10
C LEU A 255 -6.01 13.47 -16.92
N GLU A 256 -7.09 12.85 -17.39
CA GLU A 256 -8.44 13.38 -17.23
C GLU A 256 -9.30 12.38 -16.48
N ASN A 257 -10.13 12.87 -15.54
CA ASN A 257 -11.06 12.04 -14.76
C ASN A 257 -11.88 11.07 -15.64
N LYS A 258 -12.30 11.51 -16.84
CA LYS A 258 -13.06 10.68 -17.81
C LYS A 258 -12.25 9.61 -18.51
N LYS A 259 -10.94 9.81 -18.65
CA LYS A 259 -10.02 8.85 -19.26
C LYS A 259 -9.54 7.83 -18.23
N GLU A 260 -9.17 8.30 -17.04
CA GLU A 260 -8.75 7.45 -15.91
C GLU A 260 -9.92 6.65 -15.33
N CYS A 261 -11.14 7.20 -15.40
CA CYS A 261 -12.32 6.59 -14.78
C CYS A 261 -13.55 6.72 -15.67
N SER A 262 -13.89 5.66 -16.41
CA SER A 262 -15.00 5.66 -17.37
C SER A 262 -16.36 5.91 -16.69
N CYS A 263 -16.50 5.54 -15.41
CA CYS A 263 -17.66 5.83 -14.58
C CYS A 263 -17.89 7.32 -14.27
N SER A 264 -16.92 8.21 -14.50
CA SER A 264 -17.09 9.65 -14.21
C SER A 264 -17.98 10.40 -15.22
N SER A 265 -18.51 9.69 -16.21
CA SER A 265 -19.30 10.23 -17.31
C SER A 265 -20.72 10.71 -16.94
N SER A 266 -21.30 10.24 -15.83
CA SER A 266 -22.65 10.65 -15.38
C SER A 266 -22.85 10.48 -13.88
N ALA A 267 -23.78 11.23 -13.29
CA ALA A 267 -24.15 11.09 -11.88
C ALA A 267 -24.69 9.69 -11.53
N GLU A 268 -25.39 9.05 -12.48
CA GLU A 268 -25.87 7.68 -12.34
C GLU A 268 -24.70 6.68 -12.21
N ASN A 269 -23.69 6.83 -13.06
CA ASN A 269 -22.49 5.98 -13.02
C ASN A 269 -21.68 6.19 -11.74
N LEU A 270 -21.56 7.44 -11.27
CA LEU A 270 -20.94 7.73 -9.97
C LEU A 270 -21.68 7.04 -8.82
N THR A 271 -23.01 7.02 -8.86
CA THR A 271 -23.83 6.36 -7.82
C THR A 271 -23.65 4.84 -7.85
N LYS A 272 -23.55 4.23 -9.04
CA LYS A 272 -23.27 2.79 -9.20
C LYS A 272 -21.87 2.44 -8.67
N MET A 273 -20.89 3.27 -8.95
CA MET A 273 -19.51 3.12 -8.45
C MET A 273 -19.45 3.21 -6.92
N ASP A 274 -20.19 4.14 -6.31
CA ASP A 274 -20.29 4.23 -4.86
C ASP A 274 -20.97 3.00 -4.24
N ALA A 275 -22.05 2.52 -4.86
CA ALA A 275 -22.74 1.32 -4.42
C ALA A 275 -21.85 0.07 -4.49
N LEU A 276 -20.94 0.00 -5.48
CA LEU A 276 -19.93 -1.04 -5.57
C LEU A 276 -18.93 -0.95 -4.40
N SER A 277 -18.44 0.25 -4.08
CA SER A 277 -17.54 0.46 -2.94
C SER A 277 -18.20 0.18 -1.59
N ASP A 278 -19.51 0.44 -1.45
CA ASP A 278 -20.29 0.11 -0.26
C ASP A 278 -20.72 -1.37 -0.22
N GLY A 279 -20.56 -2.08 -1.34
CA GLY A 279 -20.92 -3.48 -1.49
C GLY A 279 -20.10 -4.36 -0.56
N LYS A 280 -20.79 -5.24 0.18
CA LYS A 280 -20.10 -6.22 1.03
C LYS A 280 -19.67 -7.41 0.16
N PRO A 281 -18.38 -7.75 0.14
CA PRO A 281 -17.98 -9.04 -0.39
C PRO A 281 -18.60 -10.14 0.47
N VAL A 282 -19.14 -11.17 -0.18
CA VAL A 282 -19.72 -12.31 0.53
C VAL A 282 -18.58 -13.05 1.24
N ASP A 283 -18.64 -13.11 2.58
CA ASP A 283 -17.81 -13.94 3.46
C ASP A 283 -16.27 -13.75 3.41
N MET A 284 -15.76 -12.58 3.80
CA MET A 284 -14.33 -12.44 4.19
C MET A 284 -14.05 -13.01 5.60
N ASN A 285 -14.36 -14.29 5.84
CA ASN A 285 -14.25 -14.95 7.16
C ASN A 285 -12.80 -15.23 7.63
N PHE A 286 -11.79 -14.66 6.96
CA PHE A 286 -10.37 -14.97 7.18
C PHE A 286 -9.56 -13.84 7.85
N ILE A 287 -10.17 -12.70 8.17
CA ILE A 287 -9.52 -11.66 8.98
C ILE A 287 -9.56 -12.12 10.45
N ARG A 288 -8.50 -12.79 10.90
CA ARG A 288 -8.22 -13.07 12.31
C ARG A 288 -6.87 -12.48 12.70
#